data_AF-A0A968JKR0-F1
#
_entry.id   AF-A0A968JKR0-F1
#
_cell.length_a   1.000
_cell.length_b   1.000
_cell.length_c   1.000
_cell.angle_alpha   90.00
_cell.angle_beta   90.00
_cell.angle_gamma   90.00
#
_symmetry.space_group_name_H-M   'P 1'
#
loop_
_entity.id
_entity.type
_entity.pdbx_description
1 polymer ?
#
loop_
_entity_poly.entity_id
_entity_poly.type
_entity_poly.pdbx_seq_one_letter_code
_entity_poly.pdbx_strand_id
1 'polypeptide(L)'
;MSNKEAEKFREYINHPVLTQIKKQFSGFEVYDVEPLTIPDVMAERPVVIYGKYRGKPQGTITLKGHTGSGKFTKTFDVANFKPDEKNAAIRYLWARKKIQQLDDYNNLGYSNETVQLVTQLGLKYDLMTAYTSFLAVDEEIVNGGKKITTVKQPLPMPQGVSDYAVGFDLEVDEIDFVMSLFKAVTIIASFDDAKKQAVKNEIEEKVNNELMSGNNLYNLEGVKVKVTVDAFGNVLDVELKGQIVSKEGERRIKEFISKWNFKKHLLNMEWTFEIEF
;
A
#
# COMPACT_ATOMS: atom_id res chain seq x y z
N MET A 1 -3.20 -13.57 -41.70
CA MET A 1 -2.34 -12.59 -40.97
C MET A 1 -1.47 -13.25 -39.89
N SER A 2 -1.96 -14.25 -39.13
CA SER A 2 -1.19 -14.91 -38.06
C SER A 2 0.15 -15.55 -38.48
N ASN A 3 0.25 -16.23 -39.63
CA ASN A 3 1.51 -16.88 -40.05
C ASN A 3 2.66 -15.91 -40.36
N LYS A 4 2.36 -14.73 -40.93
CA LYS A 4 3.40 -13.78 -41.36
C LYS A 4 4.12 -13.14 -40.17
N GLU A 5 3.38 -12.78 -39.13
CA GLU A 5 3.98 -12.24 -37.90
C GLU A 5 4.77 -13.31 -37.14
N ALA A 6 4.30 -14.56 -37.15
CA ALA A 6 5.03 -15.68 -36.56
C ALA A 6 6.35 -15.98 -37.30
N GLU A 7 6.36 -15.95 -38.63
CA GLU A 7 7.57 -16.09 -39.44
C GLU A 7 8.58 -14.97 -39.17
N LYS A 8 8.12 -13.73 -39.13
CA LYS A 8 8.95 -12.57 -38.80
C LYS A 8 9.56 -12.69 -37.40
N PHE A 9 8.77 -13.11 -36.42
CA PHE A 9 9.26 -13.35 -35.06
C PHE A 9 10.30 -14.48 -35.03
N ARG A 10 10.07 -15.57 -35.78
CA ARG A 10 11.02 -16.70 -35.88
C ARG A 10 12.35 -16.26 -36.50
N GLU A 11 12.30 -15.50 -37.58
CA GLU A 11 13.50 -14.97 -38.24
C GLU A 11 14.29 -14.07 -37.29
N TYR A 12 13.60 -13.24 -36.51
CA TYR A 12 14.20 -12.39 -35.49
C TYR A 12 14.92 -13.18 -34.38
N ILE A 13 14.27 -14.17 -33.75
CA ILE A 13 14.87 -14.91 -32.63
C ILE A 13 15.98 -15.87 -33.06
N ASN A 14 16.05 -16.23 -34.35
CA ASN A 14 17.06 -17.14 -34.88
C ASN A 14 18.45 -16.51 -35.09
N HIS A 15 18.59 -15.20 -34.92
CA HIS A 15 19.85 -14.48 -35.15
C HIS A 15 20.34 -13.72 -33.91
N PRO A 16 20.73 -14.41 -32.82
CA PRO A 16 21.40 -13.78 -31.69
C PRO A 16 22.83 -13.37 -32.08
N VAL A 17 23.14 -12.08 -31.92
CA VAL A 17 24.45 -11.50 -32.25
C VAL A 17 25.39 -11.52 -31.05
N LEU A 18 24.86 -11.34 -29.84
CA LEU A 18 25.65 -11.34 -28.61
C LEU A 18 24.84 -11.92 -27.44
N THR A 19 25.40 -12.93 -26.77
CA THR A 19 24.74 -13.64 -25.67
C THR A 19 25.53 -13.58 -24.36
N GLN A 20 24.87 -13.93 -23.25
CA GLN A 20 25.47 -14.02 -21.90
C GLN A 20 26.18 -12.73 -21.48
N ILE A 21 25.51 -11.59 -21.71
CA ILE A 21 26.12 -10.29 -21.56
C ILE A 21 26.33 -9.97 -20.08
N LYS A 22 27.57 -9.66 -19.72
CA LYS A 22 27.97 -9.22 -18.38
C LYS A 22 28.50 -7.79 -18.43
N LYS A 23 28.05 -6.97 -17.50
CA LYS A 23 28.56 -5.61 -17.26
C LYS A 23 29.49 -5.58 -16.06
N GLN A 24 30.56 -4.79 -16.17
CA GLN A 24 31.48 -4.52 -15.08
C GLN A 24 31.80 -3.03 -15.06
N PHE A 25 31.65 -2.40 -13.90
CA PHE A 25 31.98 -1.00 -13.66
C PHE A 25 33.24 -0.94 -12.79
N SER A 26 34.15 -0.02 -13.09
CA SER A 26 35.39 0.16 -12.32
C SER A 26 35.79 1.63 -12.28
N GLY A 27 36.21 2.12 -11.11
CA GLY A 27 36.72 3.49 -10.94
C GLY A 27 35.67 4.56 -10.65
N PHE A 28 34.38 4.20 -10.51
CA PHE A 28 33.30 5.10 -10.11
C PHE A 28 32.12 4.36 -9.47
N GLU A 29 31.30 5.11 -8.72
CA GLU A 29 30.11 4.58 -8.03
C GLU A 29 28.90 4.60 -8.96
N VAL A 30 28.43 3.41 -9.34
CA VAL A 30 27.24 3.21 -10.18
C VAL A 30 26.13 2.58 -9.34
N TYR A 31 24.91 3.07 -9.51
CA TYR A 31 23.73 2.56 -8.81
C TYR A 31 22.51 2.61 -9.73
N ASP A 32 21.45 1.88 -9.34
CA ASP A 32 20.14 1.94 -10.01
C ASP A 32 20.22 1.60 -11.52
N VAL A 33 20.90 0.49 -11.84
CA VAL A 33 21.16 0.03 -13.21
C VAL A 33 20.02 -0.84 -13.71
N GLU A 34 19.50 -0.53 -14.90
CA GLU A 34 18.42 -1.26 -15.57
C GLU A 34 18.81 -1.67 -17.00
N PRO A 35 18.43 -2.89 -17.46
CA PRO A 35 17.85 -3.97 -16.68
C PRO A 35 18.87 -4.67 -15.77
N LEU A 36 18.39 -5.31 -14.70
CA LEU A 36 19.24 -6.06 -13.76
C LEU A 36 19.96 -7.23 -14.46
N THR A 37 19.27 -7.95 -15.35
CA THR A 37 19.85 -8.97 -16.23
C THR A 37 19.79 -8.46 -17.66
N ILE A 38 20.93 -8.45 -18.35
CA ILE A 38 21.00 -7.98 -19.74
C ILE A 38 20.50 -9.12 -20.65
N PRO A 39 19.46 -8.89 -21.47
CA PRO A 39 19.01 -9.89 -22.44
C PRO A 39 20.01 -10.05 -23.59
N ASP A 40 19.89 -11.13 -24.33
CA ASP A 40 20.69 -11.36 -25.53
C ASP A 40 20.35 -10.31 -26.61
N VAL A 41 21.38 -9.87 -27.33
CA VAL A 41 21.23 -8.91 -28.44
C VAL A 41 20.88 -9.69 -29.70
N MET A 42 19.71 -9.40 -30.26
CA MET A 42 19.26 -9.92 -31.55
C MET A 42 19.63 -8.95 -32.67
N ALA A 43 19.76 -9.44 -33.91
CA ALA A 43 20.23 -8.65 -35.04
C ALA A 43 19.46 -7.33 -35.29
N GLU A 44 18.18 -7.27 -34.94
CA GLU A 44 17.30 -6.13 -35.25
C GLU A 44 16.97 -5.23 -34.06
N ARG A 45 17.38 -5.59 -32.83
CA ARG A 45 17.04 -4.81 -31.63
C ARG A 45 18.26 -4.53 -30.75
N PRO A 46 18.57 -3.24 -30.52
CA PRO A 46 19.63 -2.89 -29.59
C PRO A 46 19.21 -3.23 -28.16
N VAL A 47 20.19 -3.60 -27.35
CA VAL A 47 20.01 -3.68 -25.90
C VAL A 47 20.49 -2.37 -25.29
N VAL A 48 19.60 -1.71 -24.55
CA VAL A 48 19.89 -0.43 -23.90
C VAL A 48 19.98 -0.64 -22.40
N ILE A 49 21.09 -0.20 -21.82
CA ILE A 49 21.34 -0.26 -20.38
C ILE A 49 21.36 1.17 -19.87
N TYR A 50 20.55 1.43 -18.85
CA TYR A 50 20.48 2.70 -18.14
C TYR A 50 21.09 2.54 -16.76
N GLY A 51 21.66 3.61 -16.21
CA GLY A 51 22.18 3.60 -14.86
C GLY A 51 22.45 5.00 -14.35
N LYS A 52 22.55 5.13 -13.03
CA LYS A 52 22.94 6.36 -12.36
C LYS A 52 24.33 6.21 -11.78
N TYR A 53 25.02 7.32 -11.58
CA TYR A 53 26.31 7.33 -10.94
C TYR A 53 26.43 8.51 -9.98
N ARG A 54 27.35 8.42 -9.02
CA ARG A 54 27.69 9.52 -8.11
C ARG A 54 29.11 10.01 -8.37
N GLY A 55 29.34 11.29 -8.12
CA GLY A 55 30.65 11.91 -8.25
C GLY A 55 31.03 12.22 -9.70
N LYS A 56 32.34 12.21 -9.99
CA LYS A 56 32.88 12.52 -11.32
C LYS A 56 32.88 11.26 -12.19
N PRO A 57 32.47 11.33 -13.48
CA PRO A 57 32.48 10.18 -14.38
C PRO A 57 33.92 9.83 -14.76
N GLN A 58 34.57 9.03 -13.92
CA GLN A 58 35.95 8.57 -14.11
C GLN A 58 35.98 7.04 -14.09
N GLY A 59 36.89 6.42 -14.84
CA GLY A 59 36.99 4.96 -14.90
C GLY A 59 36.31 4.34 -16.11
N THR A 60 35.91 3.08 -16.01
CA THR A 60 35.57 2.26 -17.19
C THR A 60 34.32 1.41 -17.01
N ILE A 61 33.61 1.22 -18.13
CA ILE A 61 32.52 0.26 -18.28
C ILE A 61 33.00 -0.83 -19.22
N THR A 62 33.05 -2.08 -18.76
CA THR A 62 33.42 -3.23 -19.58
C THR A 62 32.21 -4.13 -19.80
N LEU A 63 31.88 -4.36 -21.06
CA LEU A 63 30.89 -5.33 -21.51
C LEU A 63 31.59 -6.59 -22.02
N LYS A 64 31.17 -7.74 -21.52
CA LYS A 64 31.65 -9.06 -21.94
C LYS A 64 30.47 -9.91 -22.41
N GLY A 65 30.70 -10.80 -23.36
CA GLY A 65 29.69 -11.74 -23.84
C GLY A 65 30.25 -12.71 -24.87
N HIS A 66 29.37 -13.42 -25.56
CA HIS A 66 29.72 -14.40 -26.58
C HIS A 66 29.04 -14.08 -27.91
N THR A 67 29.83 -14.05 -28.98
CA THR A 67 29.36 -13.91 -30.37
C THR A 67 29.54 -15.25 -31.08
N GLY A 68 28.98 -15.40 -32.29
CA GLY A 68 29.23 -16.56 -33.14
C GLY A 68 30.71 -16.82 -33.44
N SER A 69 31.55 -15.79 -33.38
CA SER A 69 32.99 -15.85 -33.66
C SER A 69 33.86 -16.07 -32.41
N GLY A 70 33.26 -16.11 -31.21
CA GLY A 70 33.97 -16.29 -29.95
C GLY A 70 33.67 -15.22 -28.90
N LYS A 71 34.58 -15.07 -27.93
CA LYS A 71 34.42 -14.15 -26.79
C LYS A 71 34.48 -12.70 -27.26
N PHE A 72 33.51 -11.90 -26.82
CA PHE A 72 33.45 -10.47 -27.07
C PHE A 72 33.78 -9.70 -25.79
N THR A 73 34.60 -8.66 -25.92
CA THR A 73 34.86 -7.71 -24.83
C THR A 73 34.99 -6.31 -25.41
N LYS A 74 34.25 -5.37 -24.84
CA LYS A 74 34.33 -3.96 -25.19
C LYS A 74 34.42 -3.13 -23.92
N THR A 75 35.40 -2.25 -23.87
CA THR A 75 35.60 -1.34 -22.75
C THR A 75 35.38 0.10 -23.22
N PHE A 76 34.62 0.85 -22.44
CA PHE A 76 34.34 2.25 -22.63
C PHE A 76 34.97 3.02 -21.48
N ASP A 77 35.81 4.00 -21.79
CA ASP A 77 36.31 4.97 -20.82
C ASP A 77 35.25 6.06 -20.63
N VAL A 78 34.75 6.20 -19.40
CA VAL A 78 33.68 7.15 -19.08
C VAL A 78 34.18 8.59 -19.14
N ALA A 79 35.48 8.81 -18.92
CA ALA A 79 36.08 10.15 -18.99
C ALA A 79 35.98 10.78 -20.39
N ASN A 80 35.79 9.97 -21.43
CA ASN A 80 35.57 10.43 -22.80
C ASN A 80 34.18 11.06 -23.01
N PHE A 81 33.25 10.87 -22.07
CA PHE A 81 31.88 11.35 -22.16
C PHE A 81 31.64 12.41 -21.09
N LYS A 82 31.18 13.59 -21.52
CA LYS A 82 30.84 14.69 -20.61
C LYS A 82 29.33 14.80 -20.45
N PRO A 83 28.83 15.15 -19.25
CA PRO A 83 27.45 15.56 -19.07
C PRO A 83 27.13 16.73 -20.02
N ASP A 84 26.01 16.60 -20.73
CA ASP A 84 25.49 17.62 -21.64
C ASP A 84 24.01 17.84 -21.28
N GLU A 85 23.59 19.09 -21.16
CA GLU A 85 22.20 19.45 -20.88
C GLU A 85 21.25 18.96 -21.98
N LYS A 86 21.73 18.83 -23.22
CA LYS A 86 20.96 18.21 -24.33
C LYS A 86 20.55 16.78 -24.04
N ASN A 87 21.29 16.09 -23.16
CA ASN A 87 21.01 14.72 -22.73
C ASN A 87 20.10 14.65 -21.49
N ALA A 88 19.49 15.75 -21.07
CA ALA A 88 18.54 15.78 -19.96
C ALA A 88 17.42 14.74 -20.11
N ALA A 89 17.04 14.39 -21.34
CA ALA A 89 16.02 13.40 -21.64
C ALA A 89 16.36 11.98 -21.14
N ILE A 90 17.65 11.63 -20.99
CA ILE A 90 18.10 10.28 -20.57
C ILE A 90 17.54 9.90 -19.19
N ARG A 91 17.37 10.87 -18.29
CA ARG A 91 16.80 10.63 -16.96
C ARG A 91 15.38 10.07 -17.02
N TYR A 92 14.59 10.53 -18.00
CA TYR A 92 13.21 10.07 -18.20
C TYR A 92 13.18 8.69 -18.86
N LEU A 93 14.14 8.39 -19.76
CA LEU A 93 14.26 7.04 -20.34
C LEU A 93 14.60 6.01 -19.27
N TRP A 94 15.53 6.34 -18.36
CA TRP A 94 15.80 5.52 -17.18
C TRP A 94 14.55 5.32 -16.32
N ALA A 95 13.84 6.41 -15.99
CA ALA A 95 12.67 6.36 -15.11
C ALA A 95 11.54 5.53 -15.70
N ARG A 96 11.24 5.71 -17.00
CA ARG A 96 10.26 4.90 -17.73
C ARG A 96 10.64 3.43 -17.74
N LYS A 97 11.91 3.10 -17.99
CA LYS A 97 12.36 1.71 -17.99
C LYS A 97 12.24 1.08 -16.59
N LYS A 98 12.58 1.83 -15.53
CA LYS A 98 12.44 1.39 -14.15
C LYS A 98 10.97 1.13 -13.77
N ILE A 99 10.09 2.07 -14.08
CA ILE A 99 8.64 1.94 -13.87
C ILE A 99 8.11 0.73 -14.63
N GLN A 100 8.46 0.57 -15.90
CA GLN A 100 8.04 -0.58 -16.70
C GLN A 100 8.44 -1.90 -16.03
N GLN A 101 9.68 -2.04 -15.55
CA GLN A 101 10.09 -3.27 -14.88
C GLN A 101 9.32 -3.51 -13.57
N LEU A 102 9.09 -2.46 -12.78
CA LEU A 102 8.32 -2.57 -11.54
C LEU A 102 6.87 -3.00 -11.82
N ASP A 103 6.23 -2.40 -12.83
CA ASP A 103 4.87 -2.76 -13.26
C ASP A 103 4.82 -4.20 -13.80
N ASP A 104 5.79 -4.60 -14.64
CA ASP A 104 5.91 -5.96 -15.18
C ASP A 104 5.95 -7.00 -14.05
N TYR A 105 6.72 -6.74 -12.98
CA TYR A 105 6.79 -7.62 -11.81
C TYR A 105 5.53 -7.56 -10.94
N ASN A 106 4.96 -6.37 -10.73
CA ASN A 106 3.76 -6.18 -9.92
C ASN A 106 2.54 -6.90 -10.52
N ASN A 107 2.49 -7.03 -11.84
CA ASN A 107 1.47 -7.80 -12.56
C ASN A 107 1.56 -9.32 -12.29
N LEU A 108 2.74 -9.83 -11.90
CA LEU A 108 2.93 -11.23 -11.54
C LEU A 108 2.66 -11.50 -10.06
N GLY A 109 2.92 -10.50 -9.20
CA GLY A 109 2.69 -10.59 -7.76
C GLY A 109 2.50 -9.19 -7.19
N TYR A 110 1.26 -8.87 -6.84
CA TYR A 110 0.90 -7.56 -6.32
C TYR A 110 1.67 -7.25 -5.02
N SER A 111 2.29 -6.08 -4.98
CA SER A 111 2.98 -5.55 -3.81
C SER A 111 2.65 -4.07 -3.63
N ASN A 112 2.11 -3.73 -2.45
CA ASN A 112 1.87 -2.33 -2.07
C ASN A 112 3.16 -1.49 -2.09
N GLU A 113 4.31 -2.10 -1.76
CA GLU A 113 5.61 -1.41 -1.81
C GLU A 113 5.98 -1.02 -3.24
N THR A 114 5.72 -1.91 -4.21
CA THR A 114 5.96 -1.63 -5.63
C THR A 114 5.05 -0.53 -6.13
N VAL A 115 3.76 -0.56 -5.76
CA VAL A 115 2.80 0.51 -6.10
C VAL A 115 3.28 1.86 -5.58
N GLN A 116 3.66 1.93 -4.30
CA GLN A 116 4.19 3.15 -3.70
C GLN A 116 5.46 3.65 -4.41
N LEU A 117 6.37 2.74 -4.77
CA LEU A 117 7.59 3.09 -5.48
C LEU A 117 7.31 3.62 -6.90
N VAL A 118 6.39 3.01 -7.64
CA VAL A 118 5.98 3.47 -8.97
C VAL A 118 5.32 4.85 -8.88
N THR A 119 4.43 5.07 -7.89
CA THR A 119 3.81 6.39 -7.66
C THR A 119 4.87 7.45 -7.34
N GLN A 120 5.83 7.14 -6.46
CA GLN A 120 6.92 8.06 -6.12
C GLN A 120 7.80 8.39 -7.33
N LEU A 121 8.12 7.41 -8.17
CA LEU A 121 8.87 7.63 -9.41
C LEU A 121 8.07 8.46 -10.42
N GLY A 122 6.77 8.19 -10.55
CA GLY A 122 5.85 8.96 -11.39
C GLY A 122 5.84 10.43 -10.99
N LEU A 123 5.64 10.73 -9.71
CA LEU A 123 5.65 12.10 -9.18
C LEU A 123 7.03 12.76 -9.31
N LYS A 124 8.11 12.05 -8.98
CA LYS A 124 9.47 12.61 -9.01
C LYS A 124 9.95 13.02 -10.40
N TYR A 125 9.48 12.32 -11.44
CA TYR A 125 9.89 12.55 -12.82
C TYR A 125 8.76 13.12 -13.68
N ASP A 126 7.66 13.60 -13.09
CA ASP A 126 6.50 14.11 -13.82
C ASP A 126 6.05 13.14 -14.93
N LEU A 127 5.94 11.86 -14.58
CA LEU A 127 5.53 10.78 -15.48
C LEU A 127 4.14 10.27 -15.09
N MET A 128 3.29 10.13 -16.09
CA MET A 128 2.03 9.39 -15.96
C MET A 128 2.34 7.89 -15.84
N THR A 129 1.78 7.26 -14.81
CA THR A 129 1.87 5.82 -14.53
C THR A 129 0.47 5.25 -14.34
N ALA A 130 0.35 3.96 -14.04
CA ALA A 130 -0.95 3.37 -13.67
C ALA A 130 -1.55 3.97 -12.38
N TYR A 131 -0.75 4.69 -11.58
CA TYR A 131 -1.15 5.20 -10.26
C TYR A 131 -1.04 6.73 -10.16
N THR A 132 -0.71 7.43 -11.25
CA THR A 132 -0.64 8.91 -11.29
C THR A 132 -1.50 9.45 -12.43
N SER A 133 -2.08 10.64 -12.24
CA SER A 133 -2.84 11.34 -13.26
C SER A 133 -2.44 12.81 -13.31
N PHE A 134 -2.49 13.42 -14.49
CA PHE A 134 -2.34 14.86 -14.64
C PHE A 134 -3.71 15.52 -14.48
N LEU A 135 -3.89 16.29 -13.42
CA LEU A 135 -5.08 17.10 -13.20
C LEU A 135 -4.76 18.55 -13.56
N ALA A 136 -5.45 19.09 -14.56
CA ALA A 136 -5.48 20.52 -14.81
C ALA A 136 -6.64 21.12 -14.01
N VAL A 137 -6.32 22.01 -13.07
CA VAL A 137 -7.33 22.79 -12.34
C VAL A 137 -7.43 24.14 -13.02
N ASP A 138 -8.61 24.47 -13.52
CA ASP A 138 -8.92 25.82 -13.99
C ASP A 138 -9.37 26.66 -12.79
N GLU A 139 -8.78 27.84 -12.62
CA GLU A 139 -9.05 28.75 -11.51
C GLU A 139 -10.17 29.76 -11.82
N GLU A 140 -10.91 29.59 -12.93
CA GLU A 140 -11.99 30.50 -13.28
C GLU A 140 -13.07 30.52 -12.20
N ILE A 141 -13.08 31.61 -11.42
CA ILE A 141 -14.14 31.92 -10.47
C ILE A 141 -15.38 32.33 -11.29
N VAL A 142 -16.23 31.36 -11.60
CA VAL A 142 -17.52 31.56 -12.30
C VAL A 142 -18.44 32.58 -11.62
N ASN A 143 -18.14 32.97 -10.38
CA ASN A 143 -18.80 34.07 -9.68
C ASN A 143 -17.80 35.15 -9.22
N GLY A 144 -17.26 35.93 -10.16
CA GLY A 144 -16.33 37.03 -9.92
C GLY A 144 -16.91 38.20 -9.10
N GLY A 145 -17.23 37.97 -7.83
CA GLY A 145 -17.70 38.97 -6.87
C GLY A 145 -19.14 39.46 -7.07
N LYS A 146 -19.94 38.82 -7.94
CA LYS A 146 -21.35 39.17 -8.11
C LYS A 146 -22.16 38.63 -6.93
N LYS A 147 -23.16 39.41 -6.52
CA LYS A 147 -24.09 39.06 -5.43
C LYS A 147 -24.81 37.76 -5.79
N ILE A 148 -24.53 36.69 -5.04
CA ILE A 148 -25.17 35.38 -5.23
C ILE A 148 -26.67 35.57 -5.01
N THR A 149 -27.46 35.36 -6.05
CA THR A 149 -28.92 35.31 -5.93
C THR A 149 -29.30 33.86 -5.65
N THR A 150 -29.68 33.56 -4.41
CA THR A 150 -30.32 32.29 -4.08
C THR A 150 -31.67 32.22 -4.77
N VAL A 151 -31.76 31.40 -5.82
CA VAL A 151 -33.03 31.11 -6.49
C VAL A 151 -33.58 29.83 -5.88
N LYS A 152 -34.80 29.88 -5.35
CA LYS A 152 -35.52 28.66 -4.94
C LYS A 152 -35.95 27.92 -6.20
N GLN A 153 -35.11 27.00 -6.67
CA GLN A 153 -35.43 26.17 -7.82
C GLN A 153 -36.41 25.08 -7.39
N PRO A 154 -37.66 25.09 -7.90
CA PRO A 154 -38.59 24.00 -7.63
C PRO A 154 -38.05 22.72 -8.28
N LEU A 155 -37.88 21.68 -7.48
CA LEU A 155 -37.56 20.35 -8.00
C LEU A 155 -38.86 19.77 -8.58
N PRO A 156 -38.94 19.49 -9.89
CA PRO A 156 -40.11 18.82 -10.45
C PRO A 156 -40.20 17.41 -9.87
N MET A 157 -41.44 16.96 -9.64
CA MET A 157 -41.68 15.59 -9.20
C MET A 157 -41.17 14.59 -10.26
N PRO A 158 -40.46 13.53 -9.87
CA PRO A 158 -40.10 12.46 -10.79
C PRO A 158 -41.35 11.87 -11.44
N GLN A 159 -41.26 11.55 -12.73
CA GLN A 159 -42.38 11.00 -13.48
C GLN A 159 -42.88 9.70 -12.84
N GLY A 160 -44.18 9.65 -12.50
CA GLY A 160 -44.82 8.48 -11.90
C GLY A 160 -44.89 8.48 -10.37
N VAL A 161 -44.47 9.54 -9.70
CA VAL A 161 -44.55 9.67 -8.24
C VAL A 161 -45.74 10.56 -7.83
N SER A 162 -46.51 10.14 -6.83
CA SER A 162 -47.65 10.93 -6.33
C SER A 162 -47.20 12.16 -5.56
N ASP A 163 -48.00 13.24 -5.59
CA ASP A 163 -47.76 14.48 -4.82
C ASP A 163 -47.69 14.29 -3.29
N TYR A 164 -48.07 13.11 -2.79
CA TYR A 164 -47.93 12.73 -1.38
C TYR A 164 -46.55 12.14 -1.01
N ALA A 165 -45.67 11.91 -1.99
CA ALA A 165 -44.33 11.37 -1.76
C ALA A 165 -43.31 12.46 -1.41
N VAL A 166 -43.72 13.42 -0.58
CA VAL A 166 -42.80 14.40 0.00
C VAL A 166 -42.11 13.69 1.16
N GLY A 167 -40.82 13.40 1.01
CA GLY A 167 -40.01 12.83 2.08
C GLY A 167 -40.09 13.74 3.31
N PHE A 168 -40.38 13.16 4.47
CA PHE A 168 -40.18 13.86 5.73
C PHE A 168 -38.77 13.54 6.21
N ASP A 169 -38.02 14.56 6.64
CA ASP A 169 -36.77 14.32 7.36
C ASP A 169 -37.14 13.73 8.72
N LEU A 170 -36.82 12.45 8.90
CA LEU A 170 -36.60 11.93 10.24
C LEU A 170 -35.28 12.54 10.71
N GLU A 171 -35.36 13.47 11.65
CA GLU A 171 -34.21 13.81 12.49
C GLU A 171 -33.89 12.55 13.31
N VAL A 172 -33.00 11.72 12.77
CA VAL A 172 -32.39 10.62 13.50
C VAL A 172 -31.10 11.20 14.05
N ASP A 173 -30.99 11.28 15.38
CA ASP A 173 -29.72 11.62 16.05
C ASP A 173 -28.62 10.75 15.42
N GLU A 174 -27.49 11.36 15.05
CA GLU A 174 -26.36 10.72 14.37
C GLU A 174 -26.10 9.32 14.95
N ILE A 175 -26.43 8.28 14.20
CA ILE A 175 -25.86 6.97 14.45
C ILE A 175 -24.45 7.05 13.88
N ASP A 176 -23.49 7.35 14.76
CA ASP A 176 -22.08 7.08 14.51
C ASP A 176 -21.94 5.59 14.12
N PHE A 177 -21.98 5.29 12.83
CA PHE A 177 -21.76 3.94 12.30
C PHE A 177 -20.26 3.62 12.35
N VAL A 178 -19.67 3.71 13.54
CA VAL A 178 -18.61 2.80 13.92
C VAL A 178 -19.35 1.55 14.36
N MET A 179 -19.19 0.44 13.63
CA MET A 179 -19.57 -0.89 14.13
C MET A 179 -18.67 -1.22 15.34
N SER A 180 -18.86 -0.48 16.44
CA SER A 180 -18.18 -0.71 17.70
C SER A 180 -18.82 -1.94 18.32
N LEU A 181 -18.03 -2.99 18.50
CA LEU A 181 -18.48 -4.21 19.16
C LEU A 181 -18.71 -4.01 20.66
N PHE A 182 -18.38 -2.83 21.21
CA PHE A 182 -18.50 -2.52 22.62
C PHE A 182 -19.02 -1.10 22.85
N LYS A 183 -19.79 -0.92 23.92
CA LYS A 183 -20.27 0.38 24.43
C LYS A 183 -19.20 1.10 25.24
N ALA A 184 -18.42 0.38 26.05
CA ALA A 184 -17.37 0.99 26.87
C ALA A 184 -16.30 -0.01 27.34
N VAL A 185 -15.07 0.48 27.48
CA VAL A 185 -13.98 -0.20 28.20
C VAL A 185 -13.60 0.65 29.42
N THR A 186 -13.73 0.08 30.61
CA THR A 186 -13.42 0.72 31.89
C THR A 186 -12.28 0.00 32.59
N ILE A 187 -11.21 0.71 32.93
CA ILE A 187 -10.07 0.15 33.67
C ILE A 187 -10.27 0.44 35.16
N ILE A 188 -10.34 -0.63 35.96
CA ILE A 188 -10.52 -0.59 37.41
C ILE A 188 -9.16 -0.85 38.04
N ALA A 189 -8.28 0.16 38.01
CA ALA A 189 -6.91 0.05 38.53
C ALA A 189 -6.31 1.42 38.92
N SER A 190 -5.35 1.41 39.84
CA SER A 190 -4.69 2.60 40.37
C SER A 190 -3.43 3.01 39.58
N PHE A 191 -3.50 3.00 38.24
CA PHE A 191 -2.40 3.46 37.37
C PHE A 191 -2.52 4.95 37.00
N ASP A 192 -1.44 5.50 36.46
CA ASP A 192 -1.46 6.82 35.82
C ASP A 192 -2.38 6.85 34.60
N ASP A 193 -2.93 8.02 34.29
CA ASP A 193 -3.94 8.17 33.23
C ASP A 193 -3.37 7.88 31.83
N ALA A 194 -2.07 8.08 31.63
CA ALA A 194 -1.38 7.75 30.39
C ALA A 194 -1.32 6.23 30.14
N LYS A 195 -1.02 5.42 31.16
CA LYS A 195 -1.02 3.96 31.08
C LYS A 195 -2.44 3.41 30.97
N LYS A 196 -3.41 4.01 31.69
CA LYS A 196 -4.82 3.66 31.51
C LYS A 196 -5.24 3.84 30.05
N GLN A 197 -4.93 4.98 29.45
CA GLN A 197 -5.28 5.22 28.05
C GLN A 197 -4.56 4.26 27.10
N ALA A 198 -3.28 3.97 27.33
CA ALA A 198 -2.52 3.06 26.47
C ALA A 198 -3.07 1.61 26.52
N VAL A 199 -3.38 1.12 27.72
CA VAL A 199 -3.99 -0.20 27.93
C VAL A 199 -5.41 -0.25 27.36
N LYS A 200 -6.18 0.84 27.54
CA LYS A 200 -7.52 0.97 26.96
C LYS A 200 -7.48 0.84 25.44
N ASN A 201 -6.58 1.57 24.77
CA ASN A 201 -6.42 1.51 23.32
C ASN A 201 -6.01 0.10 22.86
N GLU A 202 -5.12 -0.60 23.58
CA GLU A 202 -4.75 -1.98 23.25
C GLU A 202 -5.94 -2.96 23.40
N ILE A 203 -6.78 -2.78 24.43
CA ILE A 203 -8.00 -3.59 24.61
C ILE A 203 -8.97 -3.33 23.46
N GLU A 204 -9.24 -2.07 23.12
CA GLU A 204 -10.15 -1.70 22.02
C GLU A 204 -9.66 -2.25 20.67
N GLU A 205 -8.34 -2.20 20.42
CA GLU A 205 -7.72 -2.77 19.22
C GLU A 205 -7.87 -4.31 19.17
N LYS A 206 -7.63 -5.01 20.28
CA LYS A 206 -7.80 -6.47 20.37
C LYS A 206 -9.26 -6.89 20.16
N VAL A 207 -10.19 -6.16 20.76
CA VAL A 207 -11.64 -6.38 20.59
C VAL A 207 -12.03 -6.19 19.12
N ASN A 208 -11.62 -5.09 18.48
CA ASN A 208 -12.00 -4.79 17.10
C ASN A 208 -11.31 -5.70 16.07
N ASN A 209 -10.02 -6.02 16.24
CA ASN A 209 -9.28 -6.82 15.25
C ASN A 209 -9.62 -8.31 15.35
N GLU A 210 -9.75 -8.85 16.56
CA GLU A 210 -9.82 -10.30 16.75
C GLU A 210 -11.26 -10.83 16.76
N LEU A 211 -12.26 -10.04 17.18
CA LEU A 211 -13.68 -10.45 17.13
C LEU A 211 -14.30 -10.31 15.72
N MET A 212 -13.72 -9.49 14.83
CA MET A 212 -14.15 -9.35 13.42
C MET A 212 -13.66 -10.50 12.53
N SER A 213 -12.65 -11.27 12.96
CA SER A 213 -11.96 -12.27 12.14
C SER A 213 -12.64 -13.64 12.02
N GLY A 214 -13.92 -13.76 12.36
CA GLY A 214 -14.75 -14.84 11.82
C GLY A 214 -15.15 -15.97 12.75
N ASN A 215 -15.54 -15.66 13.99
CA ASN A 215 -16.40 -16.57 14.77
C ASN A 215 -17.62 -15.79 15.22
N ASN A 216 -18.79 -16.09 14.62
CA ASN A 216 -20.11 -15.59 15.02
C ASN A 216 -20.33 -15.77 16.54
N LEU A 217 -19.91 -14.77 17.32
CA LEU A 217 -20.30 -14.61 18.70
C LEU A 217 -21.63 -13.87 18.65
N TYR A 218 -22.71 -14.63 18.75
CA TYR A 218 -24.07 -14.10 18.72
C TYR A 218 -24.27 -13.02 19.78
N ASN A 219 -24.95 -11.95 19.39
CA ASN A 219 -25.54 -10.87 20.19
C ASN A 219 -24.99 -10.76 21.63
N LEU A 220 -23.89 -10.02 21.78
CA LEU A 220 -23.27 -9.71 23.08
C LEU A 220 -23.84 -8.43 23.72
N GLU A 221 -24.87 -7.84 23.12
CA GLU A 221 -25.45 -6.59 23.58
C GLU A 221 -25.97 -6.71 25.02
N GLY A 222 -25.42 -5.91 25.93
CA GLY A 222 -25.74 -5.91 27.36
C GLY A 222 -24.94 -6.91 28.20
N VAL A 223 -23.88 -7.52 27.66
CA VAL A 223 -22.96 -8.39 28.41
C VAL A 223 -21.79 -7.57 28.95
N LYS A 224 -21.56 -7.65 30.27
CA LYS A 224 -20.40 -7.06 30.94
C LYS A 224 -19.37 -8.15 31.21
N VAL A 225 -18.17 -7.98 30.67
CA VAL A 225 -17.05 -8.91 30.86
C VAL A 225 -16.00 -8.25 31.73
N LYS A 226 -15.79 -8.80 32.92
CA LYS A 226 -14.77 -8.36 33.87
C LYS A 226 -13.57 -9.30 33.78
N VAL A 227 -12.40 -8.75 33.55
CA VAL A 227 -11.15 -9.51 33.34
C VAL A 227 -10.12 -9.08 34.36
N THR A 228 -9.49 -10.05 35.02
CA THR A 228 -8.40 -9.82 35.97
C THR A 228 -7.08 -10.25 35.34
N VAL A 229 -6.06 -9.41 35.42
CA VAL A 229 -4.75 -9.58 34.80
C VAL A 229 -3.65 -9.51 35.86
N ASP A 230 -2.68 -10.41 35.80
CA ASP A 230 -1.55 -10.46 36.73
C ASP A 230 -0.52 -9.33 36.50
N ALA A 231 0.46 -9.26 37.42
CA ALA A 231 1.57 -8.31 37.35
C ALA A 231 2.46 -8.46 36.09
N PHE A 232 2.38 -9.61 35.40
CA PHE A 232 3.16 -9.95 34.20
C PHE A 232 2.34 -9.78 32.90
N GLY A 233 1.09 -9.30 33.00
CA GLY A 233 0.20 -9.07 31.88
C GLY A 233 -0.53 -10.30 31.36
N ASN A 234 -0.59 -11.42 32.10
CA ASN A 234 -1.40 -12.59 31.74
C ASN A 234 -2.79 -12.51 32.37
N VAL A 235 -3.81 -12.95 31.64
CA VAL A 235 -5.19 -13.04 32.16
C VAL A 235 -5.28 -14.16 33.20
N LEU A 236 -5.72 -13.80 34.41
CA LEU A 236 -5.94 -14.73 35.53
C LEU A 236 -7.37 -15.26 35.57
N ASP A 237 -8.35 -14.38 35.35
CA ASP A 237 -9.76 -14.72 35.46
C ASP A 237 -10.63 -13.87 34.54
N VAL A 238 -11.76 -14.43 34.09
CA VAL A 238 -12.73 -13.80 33.20
C VAL A 238 -14.14 -14.09 33.73
N GLU A 239 -14.77 -13.09 34.34
CA GLU A 239 -16.16 -13.13 34.79
C GLU A 239 -17.08 -12.47 33.76
N LEU A 240 -18.20 -13.12 33.43
CA LEU A 240 -19.24 -12.51 32.59
C LEU A 240 -20.50 -12.27 33.44
N LYS A 241 -21.09 -11.08 33.32
CA LYS A 241 -22.34 -10.69 33.99
C LYS A 241 -23.31 -10.12 32.94
N GLY A 242 -24.51 -10.69 32.85
CA GLY A 242 -25.53 -10.27 31.87
C GLY A 242 -26.40 -11.43 31.38
N GLN A 243 -27.34 -11.14 30.48
CA GLN A 243 -28.25 -12.15 29.91
C GLN A 243 -27.55 -12.90 28.77
N ILE A 244 -26.81 -13.95 29.11
CA ILE A 244 -26.01 -14.70 28.12
C ILE A 244 -26.90 -15.69 27.35
N VAL A 245 -26.94 -15.56 26.03
CA VAL A 245 -27.86 -16.28 25.12
C VAL A 245 -27.54 -17.80 25.01
N SER A 246 -26.36 -18.28 25.43
CA SER A 246 -26.08 -19.73 25.60
C SER A 246 -24.82 -20.04 26.43
N LYS A 247 -24.80 -21.18 27.16
CA LYS A 247 -23.61 -21.68 27.90
C LYS A 247 -22.38 -21.93 27.01
N GLU A 248 -22.60 -22.22 25.73
CA GLU A 248 -21.52 -22.44 24.76
C GLU A 248 -20.86 -21.12 24.33
N GLY A 249 -21.63 -20.03 24.24
CA GLY A 249 -21.11 -18.68 24.01
C GLY A 249 -20.21 -18.20 25.15
N GLU A 250 -20.65 -18.42 26.40
CA GLU A 250 -19.87 -18.08 27.60
C GLU A 250 -18.50 -18.78 27.61
N ARG A 251 -18.48 -20.09 27.33
CA ARG A 251 -17.24 -20.89 27.30
C ARG A 251 -16.26 -20.37 26.23
N ARG A 252 -16.76 -20.04 25.05
CA ARG A 252 -15.94 -19.52 23.93
C ARG A 252 -15.33 -18.17 24.25
N ILE A 253 -16.10 -17.25 24.87
CA ILE A 253 -15.59 -15.93 25.26
C ILE A 253 -14.49 -16.07 26.32
N LYS A 254 -14.70 -16.92 27.33
CA LYS A 254 -13.68 -17.22 28.35
C LYS A 254 -12.41 -17.82 27.75
N GLU A 255 -12.54 -18.79 26.85
CA GLU A 255 -11.40 -19.41 26.14
C GLU A 255 -10.66 -18.44 25.23
N PHE A 256 -11.37 -17.43 24.72
CA PHE A 256 -10.80 -16.44 23.83
C PHE A 256 -10.01 -15.38 24.61
N ILE A 257 -10.66 -14.74 25.60
CA ILE A 257 -10.06 -13.68 26.40
C ILE A 257 -8.90 -14.20 27.25
N SER A 258 -8.96 -15.45 27.72
CA SER A 258 -7.85 -16.06 28.49
C SER A 258 -6.54 -16.18 27.71
N LYS A 259 -6.55 -16.06 26.38
CA LYS A 259 -5.35 -16.07 25.54
C LYS A 259 -4.69 -14.70 25.42
N TRP A 260 -5.35 -13.63 25.87
CA TRP A 260 -4.80 -12.29 25.77
C TRP A 260 -3.62 -12.08 26.72
N ASN A 261 -2.70 -11.22 26.28
CA ASN A 261 -1.52 -10.86 27.05
C ASN A 261 -1.19 -9.38 26.85
N PHE A 262 -0.83 -8.72 27.94
CA PHE A 262 -0.56 -7.27 28.04
C PHE A 262 0.89 -6.98 28.49
N LYS A 263 1.85 -7.84 28.14
CA LYS A 263 3.28 -7.72 28.52
C LYS A 263 3.92 -6.39 28.10
N LYS A 264 3.36 -5.71 27.08
CA LYS A 264 3.87 -4.44 26.55
C LYS A 264 3.86 -3.31 27.60
N HIS A 265 2.97 -3.38 28.59
CA HIS A 265 2.77 -2.28 29.55
C HIS A 265 3.44 -2.47 30.92
N LEU A 266 4.01 -3.67 31.21
CA LEU A 266 4.76 -4.01 32.44
C LEU A 266 4.25 -3.30 33.70
N LEU A 267 3.00 -3.59 34.05
CA LEU A 267 2.29 -2.86 35.10
C LEU A 267 2.70 -3.27 36.53
N ASN A 268 3.41 -4.40 36.68
CA ASN A 268 4.00 -4.88 37.93
C ASN A 268 3.02 -4.98 39.12
N MET A 269 1.72 -5.07 38.85
CA MET A 269 0.65 -5.33 39.82
C MET A 269 -0.55 -5.98 39.13
N GLU A 270 -1.40 -6.62 39.93
CA GLU A 270 -2.67 -7.15 39.46
C GLU A 270 -3.66 -6.01 39.18
N TRP A 271 -4.42 -6.12 38.10
CA TRP A 271 -5.40 -5.12 37.72
C TRP A 271 -6.61 -5.73 37.02
N THR A 272 -7.70 -4.97 37.01
CA THR A 272 -8.97 -5.41 36.45
C THR A 272 -9.46 -4.42 35.41
N PHE A 273 -10.10 -4.90 34.37
CA PHE A 273 -10.87 -4.08 33.44
C PHE A 273 -12.24 -4.71 33.15
N GLU A 274 -13.18 -3.87 32.74
CA GLU A 274 -14.52 -4.25 32.36
C GLU A 274 -14.80 -3.79 30.92
N ILE A 275 -15.32 -4.69 30.09
CA ILE A 275 -15.83 -4.39 28.76
C ILE A 275 -17.35 -4.55 28.79
N GLU A 276 -18.05 -3.49 28.37
CA GLU A 276 -19.49 -3.52 28.15
C GLU A 276 -19.76 -3.64 26.65
N PHE A 277 -20.35 -4.76 26.25
CA PHE A 277 -20.75 -5.06 24.88
C PHE A 277 -22.15 -4.51 24.57
#